data_AF-A0A0F9A6Q4-F1
#
_entry.id   AF-A0A0F9A6Q4-F1
#
_cell.length_a   1.000
_cell.length_b   1.000
_cell.length_c   1.000
_cell.angle_alpha   90.00
_cell.angle_beta   90.00
_cell.angle_gamma   90.00
#
_symmetry.space_group_name_H-M   'P 1'
#
loop_
_entity.id
_entity.type
_entity.pdbx_description
1 polymer ?
#
loop_
_entity_poly.entity_id
_entity_poly.type
_entity_poly.pdbx_seq_one_letter_code
_entity_poly.pdbx_strand_id
1 'polypeptide(L)' 'MHKTDYKSKKIEYEESTAPKIVIDDEPVQVSHDSDAGEYNAGELPYRSFKTVKELAEAVVDQRLQPGQDGGA' A
#
# COMPACT_ATOMS: atom_id res chain seq x y z
N MET A 1 -7.74 -12.59 -2.16
CA MET A 1 -6.32 -12.27 -1.93
C MET A 1 -5.40 -12.69 -3.07
N HIS A 2 -4.73 -11.72 -3.69
CA HIS A 2 -3.68 -11.85 -4.71
C HIS A 2 -2.30 -11.72 -4.05
N LYS A 3 -1.29 -12.40 -4.61
CA LYS A 3 0.10 -12.32 -4.13
C LYS A 3 1.04 -11.97 -5.27
N THR A 4 2.00 -11.08 -5.03
CA THR A 4 3.01 -10.68 -6.01
C THR A 4 4.31 -10.31 -5.30
N ASP A 5 5.41 -10.24 -6.04
CA ASP A 5 6.70 -9.78 -5.52
C ASP A 5 7.06 -8.47 -6.23
N TYR A 6 7.52 -7.47 -5.48
CA TYR A 6 7.91 -6.18 -6.00
C TYR A 6 9.14 -5.67 -5.26
N LYS A 7 10.24 -5.38 -5.98
CA LYS A 7 11.52 -4.92 -5.39
C LYS A 7 12.01 -5.80 -4.21
N SER A 8 11.90 -7.12 -4.34
CA SER A 8 12.26 -8.09 -3.31
C SER A 8 11.42 -8.01 -2.03
N LYS A 9 10.22 -7.42 -2.14
CA LYS A 9 9.19 -7.38 -1.10
C LYS A 9 8.01 -8.23 -1.52
N LYS A 10 7.53 -9.07 -0.60
CA LYS A 10 6.38 -9.92 -0.86
C LYS A 10 5.10 -9.14 -0.54
N ILE A 11 4.26 -8.91 -1.55
CA ILE A 11 3.01 -8.18 -1.41
C ILE A 11 1.83 -9.15 -1.50
N GLU A 12 0.94 -9.11 -0.52
CA GLU A 12 -0.37 -9.75 -0.56
C GLU A 12 -1.46 -8.68 -0.49
N TYR A 13 -2.39 -8.69 -1.43
CA TYR A 13 -3.44 -7.66 -1.48
C TYR A 13 -4.81 -8.22 -1.85
N GLU A 14 -5.86 -7.52 -1.44
CA GLU A 14 -7.25 -7.83 -1.73
C GLU A 14 -7.95 -6.56 -2.20
N GLU A 15 -8.40 -6.57 -3.45
CA GLU A 15 -9.22 -5.51 -4.02
C GLU A 15 -10.69 -5.81 -3.74
N SER A 16 -11.30 -5.01 -2.87
CA SER A 16 -12.64 -5.20 -2.34
C SER A 16 -13.11 -3.90 -1.69
N THR A 17 -14.38 -3.82 -1.29
CA THR A 17 -14.93 -2.68 -0.54
C THR A 17 -14.23 -2.46 0.81
N ALA A 18 -13.64 -3.53 1.37
CA ALA A 18 -12.71 -3.49 2.50
C ALA A 18 -11.35 -4.01 2.03
N PRO A 19 -10.51 -3.16 1.39
CA PRO A 19 -9.24 -3.59 0.84
C PRO A 19 -8.29 -4.05 1.95
N LYS A 20 -7.36 -4.93 1.60
CA LYS A 20 -6.29 -5.40 2.50
C LYS A 20 -4.98 -5.41 1.77
N ILE A 21 -3.91 -5.00 2.44
CA ILE A 21 -2.54 -5.08 1.94
C ILE A 21 -1.66 -5.61 3.08
N VAL A 22 -0.77 -6.54 2.76
CA VAL A 22 0.27 -7.08 3.64
C VAL A 22 1.58 -7.08 2.85
N ILE A 23 2.65 -6.53 3.42
CA ILE A 23 3.98 -6.44 2.79
C ILE A 23 4.98 -7.11 3.75
N ASP A 24 5.67 -8.17 3.29
CA ASP A 24 6.60 -8.96 4.13
C ASP A 24 6.01 -9.38 5.50
N ASP A 25 4.75 -9.83 5.50
CA ASP A 25 3.96 -10.18 6.72
C ASP A 25 3.51 -8.98 7.57
N GLU A 26 3.85 -7.74 7.19
CA GLU A 26 3.38 -6.53 7.87
C GLU A 26 2.09 -5.98 7.24
N PRO A 27 0.99 -5.83 7.99
CA PRO A 27 -0.24 -5.26 7.46
C PRO A 27 -0.09 -3.76 7.22
N VAL A 28 -0.64 -3.29 6.10
CA VAL A 28 -0.69 -1.86 5.75
C VAL A 28 -2.11 -1.35 6.02
N GLN A 29 -2.21 -0.21 6.69
CA GLN A 29 -3.49 0.46 6.88
C GLN A 29 -3.96 1.08 5.56
N VAL A 30 -5.00 0.51 4.96
CA VAL A 30 -5.58 0.95 3.69
C VAL A 30 -7.05 1.31 3.87
N SER A 31 -7.53 2.28 3.08
CA SER A 31 -8.93 2.69 3.01
C SER A 31 -9.34 2.86 1.55
N HIS A 32 -10.58 2.49 1.25
CA HIS A 32 -11.18 2.65 -0.07
C HIS A 32 -12.19 3.81 -0.03
N ASP A 33 -11.91 4.86 -0.79
CA ASP A 33 -12.86 5.92 -1.09
C ASP A 33 -13.78 5.45 -2.22
N SER A 34 -15.00 5.06 -1.84
CA SER A 34 -15.96 4.51 -2.79
C SER A 34 -16.64 5.57 -3.67
N ASP A 35 -16.53 6.85 -3.31
CA ASP A 35 -17.10 7.96 -4.09
C ASP A 35 -16.19 8.30 -5.27
N ALA A 36 -14.89 8.45 -5.00
CA ALA A 36 -13.87 8.71 -6.01
C ALA A 36 -13.38 7.45 -6.74
N GLY A 37 -13.66 6.26 -6.17
CA GLY A 37 -13.16 4.98 -6.67
C GLY A 37 -11.64 4.90 -6.54
N GLU A 38 -11.11 5.26 -5.36
CA GLU A 38 -9.68 5.36 -5.10
C GLU A 38 -9.28 4.71 -3.77
N TYR A 39 -8.03 4.26 -3.70
CA TYR A 39 -7.44 3.61 -2.54
C TYR A 39 -6.34 4.50 -1.95
N ASN A 40 -6.32 4.58 -0.63
CA ASN A 40 -5.36 5.39 0.12
C ASN A 40 -4.73 4.51 1.22
N ALA A 41 -3.45 4.74 1.53
CA ALA A 41 -2.79 4.13 2.67
C ALA A 41 -2.45 5.19 3.73
N GLY A 42 -2.49 4.81 5.01
CA GLY A 42 -2.10 5.70 6.11
C GLY A 42 -0.66 6.19 6.01
N GLU A 43 0.23 5.37 5.43
CA GLU A 43 1.64 5.72 5.16
C GLU A 43 1.80 6.70 3.99
N LEU A 44 0.76 6.90 3.17
CA LEU A 44 0.72 7.76 1.99
C LEU A 44 -0.50 8.71 2.01
N PRO A 45 -0.62 9.60 3.00
CA PRO A 45 -1.86 10.36 3.26
C PRO A 45 -2.22 11.40 2.19
N TYR A 46 -1.28 11.73 1.29
CA TYR A 46 -1.48 12.70 0.19
C TYR A 46 -1.46 12.05 -1.20
N ARG A 47 -1.56 10.71 -1.28
CA ARG A 47 -1.60 9.99 -2.54
C ARG A 47 -2.75 9.00 -2.56
N SER A 48 -3.59 9.13 -3.58
CA SER A 48 -4.65 8.19 -3.92
C SER A 48 -4.26 7.39 -5.16
N PHE A 49 -4.75 6.16 -5.24
CA PHE A 49 -4.44 5.23 -6.32
C PHE A 49 -5.71 4.58 -6.85
N LYS A 50 -5.72 4.21 -8.14
CA LYS A 50 -6.89 3.58 -8.77
C LYS A 50 -7.01 2.09 -8.46
N THR A 51 -5.91 1.43 -8.11
CA THR A 51 -5.89 0.00 -7.78
C THR A 51 -5.16 -0.25 -6.46
N VAL A 52 -5.55 -1.30 -5.76
CA VAL A 52 -4.89 -1.70 -4.50
C VAL A 52 -3.45 -2.14 -4.75
N LYS A 53 -3.18 -2.69 -5.95
CA LYS A 53 -1.84 -3.08 -6.38
C LYS A 53 -0.89 -1.89 -6.45
N GLU A 54 -1.27 -0.83 -7.17
CA GLU A 54 -0.45 0.38 -7.31
C GLU A 54 -0.18 1.03 -5.95
N LEU A 55 -1.19 1.07 -5.08
CA LEU A 55 -1.03 1.54 -3.71
C LEU A 55 0.01 0.70 -2.96
N ALA A 56 -0.06 -0.63 -3.03
CA ALA A 56 0.88 -1.52 -2.34
C ALA A 56 2.32 -1.35 -2.86
N GLU A 57 2.51 -1.23 -4.17
CA GLU A 57 3.81 -0.96 -4.80
C GLU A 57 4.36 0.40 -4.33
N ALA A 58 3.52 1.43 -4.23
CA ALA A 58 3.91 2.75 -3.74
C ALA A 58 4.30 2.74 -2.26
N VAL A 59 3.64 1.94 -1.42
CA VAL A 59 4.01 1.76 -0.01
C VAL A 59 5.38 1.08 0.09
N VAL A 60 5.66 0.07 -0.74
CA VAL A 60 7.01 -0.52 -0.83
C VAL A 60 8.05 0.53 -1.20
N ASP A 61 7.79 1.36 -2.21
CA ASP A 61 8.68 2.46 -2.58
C ASP A 61 8.89 3.45 -1.43
N GLN A 62 7.84 3.77 -0.66
CA GLN A 62 7.94 4.64 0.50
C GLN A 62 8.88 4.06 1.57
N ARG A 63 8.74 2.78 1.89
CA ARG A 63 9.59 2.08 2.89
C ARG A 63 11.03 1.88 2.43
N LEU A 64 11.26 1.75 1.13
CA LEU A 64 12.61 1.59 0.57
C LEU A 64 13.36 2.92 0.42
N GLN A 65 12.70 4.07 0.50
CA GLN A 65 13.38 5.36 0.40
C GLN A 65 14.33 5.57 1.59
N PRO A 66 15.62 5.88 1.35
CA PRO A 66 16.68 5.91 2.37
C PRO A 66 16.64 7.15 3.31
N GLY A 67 15.47 7.52 3.83
CA GLY A 67 15.30 8.75 4.60
C GLY A 67 14.13 8.80 5.58
N GLN A 68 13.50 7.66 5.91
CA GLN A 68 12.38 7.62 6.88
C GLN A 68 12.64 6.77 8.13
N ASP A 69 13.88 6.31 8.34
CA ASP A 69 14.34 5.67 9.59
C ASP A 69 15.25 6.61 10.43
N GLY A 70 15.14 7.93 10.22
CA GLY A 70 15.93 8.90 10.96
C GLY A 70 15.41 10.32 10.83
N GLY A 71 14.53 10.75 11.74
CA GLY A 71 14.16 12.15 11.82
C GLY A 71 13.07 12.49 12.85
N ALA A 72 13.53 13.03 13.99
CA ALA A 72 12.84 13.72 15.09
C ALA A 72 12.29 12.86 16.25
#